data_AF-A0A5C7QBX5-F1
#
_entry.id   AF-A0A5C7QBX5-F1
#
_cell.length_a   1.000
_cell.length_b   1.000
_cell.length_c   1.000
_cell.angle_alpha   90.00
_cell.angle_beta   90.00
_cell.angle_gamma   90.00
#
_symmetry.space_group_name_H-M   'P 1'
#
loop_
_entity.id
_entity.type
_entity.pdbx_description
1 polymer ?
#
loop_
_entity_poly.entity_id
_entity_poly.type
_entity_poly.pdbx_seq_one_letter_code
_entity_poly.pdbx_strand_id
1 'polypeptide(L)' 'MAYQMGAGRIILLGYDYQHTNGKRHWFGDHPKGWGNANRPERWLEMIKTIKCPVPVINCTAETAIPETVFPRARLEDVL' A
#
# COMPACT_ATOMS: atom_id res chain seq x y z
N MET A 1 4.18 12.53 3.18
CA MET A 1 4.25 13.65 2.21
C MET A 1 2.88 14.21 1.84
N ALA A 2 1.93 13.46 1.26
CA ALA A 2 0.64 14.01 0.79
C ALA A 2 -0.09 14.92 1.80
N TYR A 3 -0.28 14.46 3.04
CA TYR A 3 -0.84 15.28 4.12
C TYR A 3 -0.03 16.56 4.41
N GLN A 4 1.29 16.45 4.51
CA GLN A 4 2.18 17.59 4.75
C GLN A 4 2.14 18.61 3.61
N MET A 5 1.72 18.19 2.41
CA MET A 5 1.50 19.03 1.25
C MET A 5 0.05 19.56 1.16
N GLY A 6 -0.77 19.38 2.21
CA GLY A 6 -2.11 19.94 2.32
C GLY A 6 -3.26 19.02 1.89
N ALA A 7 -3.01 17.75 1.59
CA ALA A 7 -4.09 16.83 1.24
C ALA A 7 -5.00 16.55 2.45
N GLY A 8 -6.31 16.79 2.31
CA GLY A 8 -7.32 16.53 3.35
C GLY A 8 -7.84 15.09 3.40
N ARG A 9 -7.54 14.27 2.38
CA ARG A 9 -7.87 12.84 2.28
C ARG A 9 -6.85 12.16 1.37
N ILE A 10 -6.50 10.90 1.66
CA ILE A 10 -5.56 10.10 0.88
C ILE A 10 -6.25 8.81 0.43
N ILE A 11 -6.14 8.48 -0.86
CA ILE A 11 -6.59 7.20 -1.41
C ILE A 11 -5.35 6.42 -1.84
N LEU A 12 -5.20 5.20 -1.35
CA LEU A 12 -4.12 4.29 -1.71
C LEU A 12 -4.58 3.35 -2.83
N LEU A 13 -3.76 3.21 -3.86
CA LEU A 13 -3.97 2.28 -4.97
C LEU A 13 -2.62 1.64 -5.36
N GLY A 14 -2.57 0.31 -5.48
CA GLY A 14 -1.34 -0.43 -5.76
C GLY A 14 -0.40 -0.58 -4.56
N TYR A 15 -0.94 -0.51 -3.33
CA TYR A 15 -0.22 -0.70 -2.08
C TYR A 15 -0.44 -2.11 -1.53
N ASP A 16 0.14 -3.11 -2.20
CA ASP A 16 -0.15 -4.52 -1.94
C ASP A 16 0.42 -5.02 -0.61
N TYR A 17 1.66 -4.66 -0.26
CA TYR A 17 2.35 -5.18 0.95
C TYR A 17 2.45 -6.71 1.03
N GLN A 18 2.32 -7.38 -0.12
CA GLN A 18 2.45 -8.83 -0.30
C GLN A 18 2.96 -9.12 -1.70
N HIS A 19 3.21 -10.39 -2.00
CA HIS A 19 3.34 -10.82 -3.39
C HIS A 19 1.96 -11.12 -3.96
N THR A 20 1.69 -10.60 -5.15
CA THR A 20 0.42 -10.77 -5.84
C THR A 20 0.65 -11.69 -7.03
N ASN A 21 -0.08 -12.80 -7.11
CA ASN A 21 0.12 -13.85 -8.12
C ASN A 21 1.58 -14.34 -8.22
N GLY A 22 2.27 -14.47 -7.07
CA GLY A 22 3.66 -14.89 -6.99
C GLY A 22 4.68 -13.87 -7.49
N LYS A 23 4.25 -12.66 -7.88
CA LYS A 23 5.12 -11.59 -8.37
C LYS A 23 5.45 -10.60 -7.26
N ARG A 24 6.71 -10.13 -7.28
CA ARG A 24 7.22 -9.12 -6.33
C ARG A 24 6.90 -7.69 -6.74
N HIS A 25 6.74 -7.45 -8.04
CA HIS A 25 6.32 -6.19 -8.62
C HIS A 25 5.38 -6.45 -9.79
N TRP A 26 4.55 -5.45 -10.11
CA TRP A 26 3.67 -5.49 -11.28
C TRP A 26 4.43 -5.67 -12.60
N PHE A 27 5.54 -4.93 -12.77
CA PHE A 27 6.36 -4.93 -13.98
C PHE A 27 7.42 -6.06 -14.02
N GLY A 28 7.46 -6.92 -13.01
CA GLY A 28 8.45 -8.00 -12.89
C GLY A 28 9.69 -7.64 -12.07
N ASP A 29 10.63 -8.58 -12.05
CA ASP A 29 11.84 -8.44 -11.25
C ASP A 29 12.86 -7.50 -11.89
N HIS A 30 13.55 -6.74 -11.04
CA HIS A 30 14.69 -5.96 -11.48
C HIS A 30 15.83 -6.87 -11.96
N PRO A 31 16.69 -6.37 -12.88
CA PRO A 31 17.90 -7.06 -13.30
C PRO A 31 18.84 -7.43 -12.13
N LYS A 32 19.77 -8.34 -12.39
CA LYS A 32 20.78 -8.77 -11.41
C LYS A 32 21.55 -7.57 -10.85
N GLY A 33 21.71 -7.56 -9.53
CA GLY A 33 22.39 -6.48 -8.78
C GLY A 33 21.42 -5.47 -8.14
N TRP A 34 20.13 -5.54 -8.46
CA TRP A 34 19.12 -4.66 -7.90
C TRP A 34 18.25 -5.41 -6.89
N GLY A 35 17.84 -4.72 -5.83
CA GLY A 35 16.95 -5.28 -4.82
C GLY A 35 15.56 -5.52 -5.39
N ASN A 36 14.98 -6.67 -5.08
CA ASN A 36 13.56 -6.94 -5.29
C ASN A 36 12.84 -6.96 -3.94
N ALA A 37 11.51 -6.86 -3.96
CA ALA A 37 10.65 -6.94 -2.79
C ALA A 37 10.58 -8.37 -2.20
N ASN A 38 11.69 -8.92 -1.75
CA ASN A 38 11.79 -10.32 -1.31
C ASN A 38 11.08 -10.61 0.01
N ARG A 39 10.93 -9.60 0.88
CA ARG A 39 10.39 -9.74 2.25
C ARG A 39 9.33 -8.69 2.57
N PRO A 40 8.18 -8.69 1.87
CA PRO A 40 7.16 -7.67 2.05
C PRO A 40 6.56 -7.64 3.46
N GLU A 41 6.61 -8.77 4.18
CA GLU A 41 6.12 -8.89 5.56
C GLU A 41 6.85 -7.95 6.54
N ARG A 42 8.08 -7.55 6.23
CA ARG A 42 8.81 -6.58 7.06
C ARG A 42 8.18 -5.19 7.01
N TRP A 43 7.67 -4.78 5.85
CA TRP A 43 6.98 -3.51 5.72
C TRP A 43 5.57 -3.57 6.29
N LEU A 44 4.95 -4.76 6.29
CA LEU A 44 3.64 -4.96 6.89
C LEU A 44 3.64 -4.64 8.40
N GLU A 45 4.67 -5.06 9.13
CA GLU A 45 4.78 -4.70 10.55
C GLU A 45 4.98 -3.20 10.78
N MET A 46 5.66 -2.52 9.85
CA MET A 46 5.85 -1.08 9.95
C MET A 46 4.55 -0.32 9.68
N ILE A 47 3.81 -0.67 8.62
CA ILE A 47 2.59 0.07 8.23
C ILE A 47 1.49 -0.03 9.29
N LYS A 48 1.43 -1.15 10.04
CA LYS A 48 0.50 -1.31 11.17
C LYS A 48 0.65 -0.25 12.27
N THR A 49 1.82 0.40 12.34
CA THR A 49 2.09 1.44 13.35
C THR A 49 1.85 2.85 12.86
N ILE A 50 1.57 3.03 11.56
CA ILE A 50 1.38 4.34 10.96
C ILE A 50 0.07 4.95 11.42
N LYS A 51 0.13 6.23 11.81
CA LYS A 51 -1.04 7.07 12.05
C LYS A 51 -0.99 8.25 11.09
N CYS A 52 -2.10 8.53 10.42
CA CYS A 52 -2.23 9.70 9.57
C CYS A 52 -3.29 10.64 10.17
N PRO A 53 -3.04 11.97 10.25
CA PRO A 53 -4.02 12.91 10.77
C PRO A 53 -5.26 13.08 9.88
N VAL A 54 -5.16 12.68 8.61
CA VAL A 54 -6.25 12.73 7.64
C VAL A 54 -6.73 11.33 7.28
N PRO A 55 -7.99 11.17 6.84
CA PRO A 55 -8.50 9.89 6.40
C PRO A 55 -7.65 9.30 5.28
N VAL A 56 -7.27 8.03 5.45
CA VAL A 56 -6.58 7.23 4.44
C VAL A 56 -7.47 6.04 4.12
N ILE A 57 -7.81 5.88 2.84
CA ILE A 57 -8.65 4.78 2.35
C ILE A 57 -7.81 3.90 1.44
N ASN A 58 -7.83 2.60 1.64
CA ASN A 58 -7.12 1.66 0.77
C ASN A 58 -8.04 1.07 -0.29
N CYS A 59 -7.82 1.48 -1.54
CA CYS A 59 -8.55 0.99 -2.71
C CYS A 59 -7.76 -0.03 -3.53
N THR A 60 -6.65 -0.55 -2.99
CA THR A 60 -5.90 -1.65 -3.62
C THR A 60 -6.72 -2.93 -3.57
N ALA A 61 -6.89 -3.61 -4.72
CA ALA A 61 -7.73 -4.80 -4.85
C ALA A 61 -7.19 -6.01 -4.06
N GLU A 62 -5.90 -6.28 -4.15
CA GLU A 62 -5.20 -7.33 -3.41
C GLU A 62 -4.14 -6.68 -2.51
N THR A 63 -4.34 -6.75 -1.20
CA THR A 63 -3.46 -6.06 -0.24
C THR A 63 -3.43 -6.81 1.09
N ALA A 64 -2.25 -6.85 1.71
CA ALA A 64 -2.04 -7.36 3.06
C ALA A 64 -2.22 -6.28 4.13
N ILE A 65 -2.35 -5.00 3.75
CA ILE A 65 -2.60 -3.93 4.73
C ILE A 65 -3.94 -4.21 5.42
N PRO A 66 -3.98 -4.38 6.75
CA PRO A 66 -5.22 -4.68 7.45
C PRO A 66 -6.21 -3.52 7.39
N GLU A 67 -7.50 -3.82 7.32
CA GLU A 67 -8.58 -2.80 7.35
C GLU A 67 -8.59 -2.00 8.66
N THR A 68 -8.06 -2.57 9.74
CA THR A 68 -7.88 -1.88 11.03
C THR A 68 -6.84 -0.77 11.00
N VAL A 69 -5.96 -0.76 9.98
CA VAL A 69 -4.98 0.31 9.75
C VAL A 69 -5.60 1.37 8.84
N PHE A 70 -6.08 0.96 7.66
CA PHE A 70 -6.77 1.83 6.71
C PHE A 70 -8.03 1.13 6.18
N PRO A 71 -9.23 1.73 6.32
CA PRO A 71 -10.46 1.13 5.81
C PRO A 71 -10.38 0.93 4.28
N ARG A 72 -11.06 -0.10 3.79
CA ARG A 72 -11.10 -0.43 2.37
C ARG A 72 -12.35 0.10 1.69
N ALA A 73 -12.20 0.44 0.42
CA ALA A 73 -13.31 0.80 -0.47
C ALA A 73 -12.95 0.46 -1.92
N ARG A 74 -13.94 0.34 -2.81
CA ARG A 74 -13.66 0.35 -4.25
C ARG A 74 -13.24 1.76 -4.65
N LEU A 75 -12.37 1.87 -5.65
CA LEU A 75 -11.87 3.16 -6.11
C LEU A 75 -13.02 4.07 -6.58
N GLU A 76 -13.92 3.54 -7.41
CA GLU A 76 -15.10 4.25 -7.91
C GLU A 76 -16.11 4.69 -6.84
N ASP A 77 -16.06 4.16 -5.62
CA ASP A 77 -16.97 4.60 -4.54
C ASP A 77 -16.44 5.85 -3.81
N VAL A 78 -15.19 6.24 -4.05
CA VAL A 78 -14.51 7.29 -3.28
C VAL A 78 -13.89 8.41 -4.13
N LEU A 79 -13.91 8.29 -5.45
CA LEU A 79 -13.58 9.37 -6.39
C LEU A 79 -14.77 10.34 -6.54
#